data_AF-A0A7C8LHX9-F1
#
_entry.id   AF-A0A7C8LHX9-F1
#
_cell.length_a   1.000
_cell.length_b   1.000
_cell.length_c   1.000
_cell.angle_alpha   90.00
_cell.angle_beta   90.00
_cell.angle_gamma   90.00
#
_symmetry.space_group_name_H-M   'P 1'
#
loop_
_entity.id
_entity.type
_entity.pdbx_description
1 polymer ?
#
loop_
_entity_poly.entity_id
_entity_poly.type
_entity_poly.pdbx_seq_one_letter_code
_entity_poly.pdbx_strand_id
1 'polypeptide(L)'
;MNEKREFCLSERCHLTRSNSGAGHDTRFDEYFIPMDAHGVVRQQLFFCLWCGAKLPVSHRDEWFDKLEAMGIDPMHQDVPEEFKTDVWRTKKS
;
A
#
# COMPACT_ATOMS: atom_id res chain seq x y z
N MET A 1 -29.27 -8.40 -3.18
CA MET A 1 -28.08 -7.55 -3.40
C MET A 1 -27.58 -7.16 -2.01
N ASN A 2 -26.41 -7.67 -1.60
CA ASN A 2 -26.00 -7.73 -0.18
C ASN A 2 -25.53 -6.37 0.35
N GLU A 3 -26.18 -5.90 1.41
CA GLU A 3 -25.88 -4.70 2.23
C GLU A 3 -24.39 -4.57 2.63
N LYS A 4 -23.68 -5.70 2.76
CA LYS A 4 -22.23 -5.76 3.06
C LYS A 4 -21.34 -5.12 1.98
N ARG A 5 -21.81 -5.01 0.73
CA ARG A 5 -21.03 -4.45 -0.38
C ARG A 5 -21.01 -2.93 -0.36
N GLU A 6 -22.11 -2.29 0.08
CA GLU A 6 -22.23 -0.82 0.11
C GLU A 6 -21.34 -0.20 1.19
N PHE A 7 -21.22 -0.85 2.36
CA PHE A 7 -20.42 -0.34 3.48
C PHE A 7 -18.91 -0.21 3.15
N CYS A 8 -18.38 -1.01 2.23
CA CYS A 8 -16.96 -1.00 1.90
C CYS A 8 -16.58 0.04 0.82
N LEU A 9 -17.56 0.55 0.06
CA LEU A 9 -17.35 1.45 -1.08
C LEU A 9 -17.46 2.94 -0.69
N SER A 10 -18.06 3.26 0.46
CA SER A 10 -18.24 4.63 0.94
C SER A 10 -17.19 5.01 2.01
N GLU A 11 -15.90 4.87 1.70
CA GLU A 11 -14.76 5.40 2.50
C GLU A 11 -14.21 4.51 3.63
N ARG A 12 -14.66 3.27 3.80
CA ARG A 12 -14.10 2.35 4.81
C ARG A 12 -13.85 0.96 4.24
N CYS A 13 -12.77 0.82 3.47
CA CYS A 13 -12.20 -0.50 3.19
C CYS A 13 -11.94 -1.21 4.52
N HIS A 14 -12.50 -2.40 4.73
CA HIS A 14 -12.32 -3.12 6.01
C HIS A 14 -10.85 -3.36 6.37
N LEU A 15 -9.96 -3.39 5.37
CA LEU A 15 -8.52 -3.49 5.55
C LEU A 15 -7.92 -2.32 6.36
N THR A 16 -8.55 -1.14 6.37
CA THR A 16 -8.07 0.03 7.11
C THR A 16 -8.49 0.05 8.58
N ARG A 17 -9.22 -0.98 9.06
CA ARG A 17 -9.58 -1.11 10.48
C ARG A 17 -8.43 -1.72 11.27
N SER A 18 -8.25 -1.26 12.50
CA SER A 18 -7.19 -1.69 13.43
C SER A 18 -7.17 -3.19 13.79
N ASN A 19 -8.17 -3.97 13.36
CA ASN A 19 -8.27 -5.41 13.62
C ASN A 19 -8.58 -6.23 12.35
N SER A 20 -8.16 -5.74 11.18
CA SER A 20 -8.33 -6.45 9.92
C SER A 20 -7.32 -7.59 9.72
N GLY A 21 -6.22 -7.62 10.49
CA GLY A 21 -5.10 -8.54 10.26
C GLY A 21 -4.31 -8.24 8.98
N ALA A 22 -4.67 -7.18 8.25
CA ALA A 22 -3.96 -6.72 7.07
C ALA A 22 -3.23 -5.41 7.37
N GLY A 23 -2.04 -5.26 6.79
CA GLY A 23 -1.26 -4.02 6.80
C GLY A 23 -1.49 -3.21 5.53
N HIS A 24 -1.05 -1.95 5.58
CA HIS A 24 -1.03 -1.01 4.45
C HIS A 24 0.34 -0.36 4.37
N ASP A 25 0.99 -0.47 3.21
CA ASP A 25 2.24 0.20 2.90
C ASP A 25 1.92 1.50 2.15
N THR A 26 1.88 2.62 2.87
CA THR A 26 1.51 3.92 2.31
C THR A 26 2.47 4.40 1.23
N ARG A 27 3.73 3.93 1.24
CA ARG A 27 4.74 4.25 0.23
C ARG A 27 4.33 3.79 -1.15
N PHE A 28 3.72 2.62 -1.24
CA PHE A 28 3.32 1.98 -2.50
C PHE A 28 1.80 1.94 -2.70
N ASP A 29 1.03 2.34 -1.69
CA ASP A 29 -0.43 2.13 -1.61
C ASP A 29 -0.83 0.65 -1.74
N GLU A 30 -0.06 -0.23 -1.10
CA GLU A 30 -0.26 -1.68 -1.15
C GLU A 30 -0.85 -2.21 0.15
N TYR A 31 -1.86 -3.07 0.04
CA TYR A 31 -2.36 -3.83 1.18
C TYR A 31 -1.71 -5.21 1.21
N PHE A 32 -1.46 -5.73 2.41
CA PHE A 32 -0.80 -7.03 2.57
C PHE A 32 -1.25 -7.76 3.83
N ILE A 33 -1.03 -9.07 3.87
CA ILE A 33 -1.09 -9.87 5.11
C ILE A 33 0.34 -10.17 5.56
N PRO A 34 0.72 -9.88 6.82
CA PRO A 34 1.96 -10.38 7.40
C PRO A 34 1.88 -11.90 7.58
N MET A 35 2.85 -12.62 7.03
CA MET A 35 2.91 -14.09 7.07
C MET A 35 3.80 -14.60 8.21
N ASP A 36 4.55 -13.71 8.85
CA ASP A 36 5.35 -13.98 10.03
C ASP A 36 5.04 -12.97 11.14
N ALA A 37 5.49 -13.29 12.37
CA ALA A 37 5.29 -12.43 13.53
C ALA A 37 6.10 -11.11 13.46
N HIS A 38 7.06 -11.02 12.55
CA HIS A 38 7.95 -9.87 12.40
C HIS A 38 7.48 -8.88 11.33
N GLY A 39 6.44 -9.23 10.57
CA GLY A 39 5.90 -8.44 9.46
C GLY A 39 6.87 -8.30 8.28
N VAL A 40 7.88 -9.17 8.16
CA VAL A 40 8.88 -9.11 7.08
C VAL A 40 8.37 -9.81 5.84
N VAL A 41 7.90 -11.05 5.99
CA VAL A 41 7.23 -11.76 4.90
C VAL A 41 5.80 -11.24 4.78
N ARG A 42 5.47 -10.71 3.60
CA ARG A 42 4.17 -10.09 3.31
C ARG A 42 3.58 -10.68 2.04
N GLN A 43 2.31 -11.06 2.08
CA GLN A 43 1.52 -11.40 0.89
C GLN A 43 0.71 -10.19 0.46
N GLN A 44 1.02 -9.61 -0.70
CA GLN A 44 0.24 -8.51 -1.28
C GLN A 44 -1.19 -8.95 -1.62
N LEU A 45 -2.14 -8.06 -1.38
CA LEU A 45 -3.55 -8.19 -1.73
C LEU A 45 -3.88 -7.32 -2.94
N PHE A 46 -4.59 -7.89 -3.91
CA PHE A 46 -5.11 -7.16 -5.08
C PHE A 46 -6.62 -6.88 -4.98
N PHE A 47 -7.30 -7.61 -4.10
CA PHE A 47 -8.72 -7.49 -3.81
C PHE A 47 -8.96 -7.47 -2.30
N CYS A 48 -9.98 -6.75 -1.86
CA CYS A 48 -10.41 -6.75 -0.47
C CYS A 48 -11.01 -8.11 -0.09
N LEU A 49 -10.49 -8.74 0.96
CA LEU A 49 -10.92 -10.06 1.42
C LEU A 49 -12.34 -10.11 1.99
N TRP A 50 -12.94 -8.96 2.30
CA TRP A 50 -14.29 -8.88 2.88
C TRP A 50 -15.37 -8.62 1.84
N CYS A 51 -15.12 -7.75 0.86
CA CYS A 51 -16.15 -7.34 -0.12
C CYS A 51 -15.81 -7.70 -1.57
N GLY A 52 -14.58 -8.17 -1.83
CA GLY A 52 -14.09 -8.49 -3.18
C GLY A 52 -13.83 -7.28 -4.07
N ALA A 53 -13.89 -6.04 -3.55
CA ALA A 53 -13.55 -4.85 -4.33
C ALA A 53 -12.06 -4.88 -4.72
N LYS A 54 -11.77 -4.43 -5.95
CA LYS A 54 -10.38 -4.26 -6.40
C LYS A 54 -9.72 -3.16 -5.57
N LEU A 55 -8.50 -3.41 -5.13
CA LEU A 55 -7.70 -2.45 -4.38
C LEU A 55 -7.00 -1.46 -5.33
N PRO A 56 -6.51 -0.31 -4.81
CA PRO A 56 -5.68 0.60 -5.59
C PRO A 56 -4.52 -0.12 -6.28
N VAL A 57 -4.10 0.44 -7.41
CA VAL A 57 -2.92 -0.06 -8.12
C VAL A 57 -1.68 0.30 -7.32
N SER A 58 -0.72 -0.61 -7.25
CA SER A 58 0.56 -0.36 -6.60
C SER A 58 1.34 0.74 -7.31
N HIS A 59 1.91 1.65 -6.53
CA HIS A 59 2.87 2.67 -6.96
C HIS A 59 4.32 2.26 -6.74
N ARG A 60 4.60 0.96 -6.53
CA ARG A 60 5.94 0.44 -6.28
C ARG A 60 6.90 0.74 -7.42
N ASP A 61 6.49 0.44 -8.65
CA ASP A 61 7.36 0.65 -9.82
C ASP A 61 7.66 2.16 -9.99
N GLU A 62 6.64 3.01 -9.91
CA GLU A 62 6.80 4.48 -9.97
C GLU A 62 7.72 5.01 -8.86
N TRP A 63 7.69 4.41 -7.67
CA TRP A 63 8.57 4.78 -6.56
C TRP A 63 10.04 4.47 -6.88
N PHE A 64 10.32 3.29 -7.46
CA PHE A 64 11.68 2.93 -7.88
C PHE A 64 12.14 3.82 -9.03
N ASP A 65 11.30 4.04 -10.03
CA ASP A 65 11.61 4.89 -11.18
C ASP A 65 12.00 6.31 -10.75
N LYS A 66 11.28 6.88 -9.77
CA LYS A 66 11.60 8.22 -9.25
C LYS A 66 12.90 8.28 -8.47
N LEU A 67 13.24 7.25 -7.69
CA LEU A 67 14.52 7.19 -6.98
C LEU A 67 15.68 6.98 -7.95
N GLU A 68 15.50 6.11 -8.94
CA GLU A 68 16.49 5.89 -10.01
C GLU A 68 16.75 7.18 -10.80
N ALA A 69 15.70 7.94 -11.12
CA ALA A 69 15.83 9.25 -11.77
C ALA A 69 16.60 10.28 -10.92
N MET A 70 16.64 10.11 -9.59
CA MET A 70 17.47 10.90 -8.67
C MET A 70 18.88 10.31 -8.47
N GLY A 71 19.19 9.17 -9.08
CA GLY A 71 20.44 8.44 -8.90
C GLY A 71 20.58 7.77 -7.54
N ILE A 72 19.45 7.42 -6.91
CA ILE A 72 19.40 6.79 -5.58
C ILE A 72 19.05 5.32 -5.73
N ASP A 73 19.96 4.44 -5.30
CA ASP A 73 19.71 3.01 -5.14
C ASP A 73 19.23 2.74 -3.70
N PRO A 74 17.93 2.44 -3.48
CA PRO A 74 17.37 2.22 -2.15
C PRO A 74 17.90 0.96 -1.44
N MET A 75 18.64 0.09 -2.14
CA MET A 75 19.27 -1.09 -1.54
C MET A 75 20.61 -0.77 -0.86
N HIS A 76 21.26 0.33 -1.29
CA HIS A 76 22.62 0.69 -0.85
C HIS A 76 22.71 2.11 -0.28
N GLN A 77 21.68 2.94 -0.47
CA GLN A 77 21.66 4.34 -0.07
C GLN A 77 20.41 4.66 0.76
N ASP A 78 20.52 5.70 1.58
CA ASP A 78 19.39 6.17 2.38
C ASP A 78 18.29 6.77 1.49
N VAL A 79 17.08 6.25 1.67
CA VAL A 79 15.88 6.75 1.00
C VAL A 79 15.44 8.07 1.65
N PRO A 80 15.18 9.14 0.87
CA PRO A 80 14.69 10.41 1.42
C PRO A 80 13.39 10.24 2.20
N GLU A 81 13.19 11.03 3.26
CA GLU A 81 12.02 10.88 4.17
C GLU A 81 10.67 10.95 3.45
N GLU A 82 10.55 11.77 2.40
CA GLU A 82 9.33 11.90 1.60
C GLU A 82 8.95 10.63 0.84
N PHE A 83 9.92 9.74 0.55
CA PHE A 83 9.72 8.44 -0.08
C PHE A 83 9.40 7.33 0.95
N LYS A 84 9.40 7.64 2.25
CA LYS A 84 9.01 6.70 3.31
C LYS A 84 7.50 6.69 3.59
N THR A 85 6.74 7.58 2.96
CA THR A 85 5.26 7.64 3.03
C THR A 85 4.68 7.88 1.64
N ASP A 86 3.42 8.30 1.55
CA ASP A 86 2.73 8.69 0.32
C ASP A 86 3.07 10.12 -0.16
N VAL A 87 3.84 10.88 0.62
CA VAL A 87 4.12 12.31 0.36
C VAL A 87 4.77 12.54 -1.01
N TRP A 88 5.66 11.66 -1.47
CA TRP A 88 6.32 11.76 -2.78
C TRP A 88 5.35 11.77 -3.98
N ARG A 89 4.11 11.27 -3.83
CA ARG A 89 3.08 11.29 -4.89
C ARG A 89 2.36 12.64 -5.00
N THR A 90 2.41 13.46 -3.96
CA THR A 90 1.66 14.73 -3.91
C THR A 90 2.37 15.88 -4.62
N LYS A 91 3.67 15.77 -4.87
CA LYS A 91 4.42 16.73 -5.69
C LYS A 91 4.09 16.49 -7.16
N LYS A 92 3.19 17.31 -7.72
CA LYS A 92 3.03 17.41 -9.18
C LYS A 92 4.35 17.91 -9.78
N SER A 93 4.85 17.22 -10.81
CA SER A 93 5.88 17.74 -11.71
C SER A 93 5.37 18.92 -12.52
#